data_AF-A0A354HQ28-F1
#
_entry.id   AF-A0A354HQ28-F1
#
_cell.length_a   1.000
_cell.length_b   1.000
_cell.length_c   1.000
_cell.angle_alpha   90.00
_cell.angle_beta   90.00
_cell.angle_gamma   90.00
#
_symmetry.space_group_name_H-M   'P 1'
#
loop_
_entity.id
_entity.type
_entity.pdbx_description
1 polymer ?
#
loop_
_entity_poly.entity_id
_entity_poly.type
_entity_poly.pdbx_seq_one_letter_code
_entity_poly.pdbx_strand_id
1 'polypeptide(L)'
;MANTEKVALCIDHCRRLGIQVLPPDINESGIDFTVVGDKIRFGLGAVKNLGTAAVEQLLAERENGPFTSLADFCNRMNGRCNKRMLENMIKGGCMDSLPGHRAQKLAAMDNFLATAARLYKQKISGQLDIFDILV
;
A
#
# COMPACT_ATOMS: atom_id res chain seq x y z
N MET A 1 -1.16 -18.64 12.23
CA MET A 1 0.28 -18.32 12.33
C MET A 1 0.96 -18.86 11.08
N ALA A 2 0.89 -18.11 9.97
CA ALA A 2 1.52 -18.52 8.71
C ALA A 2 3.04 -18.33 8.84
N ASN A 3 3.71 -19.45 9.07
CA ASN A 3 5.14 -19.78 9.06
C ASN A 3 6.14 -18.70 8.56
N THR A 4 6.33 -17.62 9.33
CA THR A 4 7.36 -16.58 9.10
C THR A 4 8.77 -17.18 8.93
N GLU A 5 9.06 -18.28 9.63
CA GLU A 5 10.34 -19.00 9.54
C GLU A 5 10.55 -19.66 8.17
N LYS A 6 9.52 -20.30 7.61
CA LYS A 6 9.60 -20.88 6.26
C LYS A 6 9.77 -19.81 5.19
N VAL A 7 9.11 -18.67 5.37
CA VAL A 7 9.27 -17.53 4.45
C VAL A 7 10.72 -17.03 4.47
N ALA A 8 11.30 -16.85 5.66
CA ALA A 8 12.71 -16.47 5.81
C ALA A 8 13.66 -17.48 5.16
N LEU A 9 13.40 -18.79 5.35
CA LEU A 9 14.19 -19.86 4.76
C LEU A 9 14.12 -19.86 3.22
N CYS A 10 12.92 -19.68 2.65
CA CYS A 10 12.74 -19.57 1.20
C CYS A 10 13.50 -18.37 0.61
N ILE A 11 13.48 -17.22 1.30
CA ILE A 11 14.22 -16.03 0.86
C ILE A 11 15.72 -16.27 0.89
N ASP A 12 16.23 -16.94 1.92
CA ASP A 12 17.64 -17.30 2.00
C ASP A 12 18.05 -18.25 0.86
N HIS A 13 17.20 -19.25 0.56
CA HIS A 13 17.40 -20.13 -0.60
C HIS A 13 17.40 -19.37 -1.92
N CYS A 14 16.44 -18.47 -2.16
CA CYS A 14 16.41 -17.63 -3.36
C CYS A 14 17.68 -16.79 -3.50
N ARG A 15 18.15 -16.19 -2.40
CA ARG A 15 19.41 -15.41 -2.39
C ARG A 15 20.62 -16.25 -2.73
N ARG A 16 20.71 -17.49 -2.23
CA ARG A 16 21.80 -18.43 -2.57
C ARG A 16 21.79 -18.83 -4.04
N LEU A 17 20.62 -18.88 -4.66
CA LEU A 17 20.45 -19.15 -6.09
C LEU A 17 20.69 -17.91 -6.96
N GLY A 18 21.07 -16.77 -6.39
CA GLY A 18 21.27 -15.51 -7.12
C GLY A 18 19.98 -14.79 -7.50
N ILE A 19 18.82 -15.24 -7.00
CA ILE A 19 17.53 -14.63 -7.29
C ILE A 19 17.30 -13.46 -6.34
N GLN A 20 17.17 -12.25 -6.89
CA GLN A 20 16.94 -11.06 -6.09
C GLN A 20 15.50 -11.03 -5.56
N VAL A 21 15.37 -10.96 -4.23
CA VAL A 21 14.08 -10.76 -3.56
C VAL A 21 13.90 -9.28 -3.22
N LEU A 22 12.96 -8.63 -3.88
CA LEU A 22 12.61 -7.22 -3.71
C LEU A 22 11.56 -7.03 -2.61
N PRO A 23 11.52 -5.85 -1.96
CA PRO A 23 10.44 -5.50 -1.05
C PRO A 23 9.07 -5.55 -1.77
N PRO A 24 7.98 -5.73 -1.00
CA PRO A 24 6.64 -5.59 -1.56
C PRO A 24 6.45 -4.21 -2.18
N ASP A 25 5.56 -4.10 -3.15
CA ASP A 25 5.23 -2.85 -3.82
C ASP A 25 3.72 -2.81 -4.13
N ILE A 26 3.03 -1.71 -3.83
CA ILE A 26 1.58 -1.61 -4.05
C ILE A 26 1.17 -1.69 -5.54
N ASN A 27 2.05 -1.31 -6.45
CA ASN A 27 1.79 -1.29 -7.89
C ASN A 27 2.23 -2.59 -8.58
N GLU A 28 3.22 -3.31 -8.05
CA GLU A 28 3.75 -4.52 -8.70
C GLU A 28 3.45 -5.83 -7.94
N SER A 29 3.34 -5.81 -6.61
CA SER A 29 3.11 -7.04 -5.84
C SER A 29 1.66 -7.52 -5.90
N GLY A 30 1.47 -8.84 -5.91
CA GLY A 30 0.19 -9.52 -5.68
C GLY A 30 -0.04 -9.86 -4.21
N ILE A 31 -1.05 -10.70 -3.95
CA ILE A 31 -1.33 -11.26 -2.62
C ILE A 31 -0.14 -12.09 -2.15
N ASP A 32 0.30 -13.01 -2.99
CA ASP A 32 1.46 -13.87 -2.78
C ASP A 32 2.72 -13.32 -3.49
N PHE A 33 3.82 -14.05 -3.38
CA PHE A 33 5.07 -13.72 -4.07
C PHE A 33 4.83 -13.60 -5.58
N THR A 34 5.34 -12.52 -6.16
CA THR A 34 5.12 -12.19 -7.57
C THR A 34 6.45 -12.18 -8.30
N VAL A 35 6.54 -12.87 -9.44
CA VAL A 35 7.73 -12.87 -10.28
C VAL A 35 7.69 -11.63 -11.18
N VAL A 36 8.73 -10.80 -11.13
CA VAL A 36 8.89 -9.60 -11.95
C VAL A 36 10.23 -9.70 -12.67
N GLY A 37 10.19 -10.14 -13.93
CA GLY A 37 11.39 -10.43 -14.71
C GLY A 37 12.22 -11.55 -14.10
N ASP A 38 13.46 -11.24 -13.72
CA ASP A 38 14.42 -12.13 -13.06
C ASP A 38 14.36 -12.06 -11.52
N LYS A 39 13.39 -11.32 -10.98
CA LYS A 39 13.28 -11.00 -9.54
C LYS A 39 11.98 -11.52 -8.95
N ILE A 40 12.00 -11.71 -7.63
CA ILE A 40 10.81 -12.07 -6.86
C ILE A 40 10.44 -10.88 -5.98
N ARG A 41 9.23 -10.35 -6.10
CA ARG A 41 8.68 -9.38 -5.17
C ARG A 41 7.93 -10.07 -4.05
N PHE A 42 8.09 -9.54 -2.85
CA PHE A 42 7.30 -9.95 -1.69
C PHE A 42 5.80 -9.72 -1.93
N GLY A 43 4.99 -10.69 -1.53
CA GLY A 43 3.53 -10.56 -1.55
C GLY A 43 3.01 -9.60 -0.48
N LEU A 44 1.95 -8.86 -0.80
CA LEU A 44 1.30 -7.94 0.13
C LEU A 44 0.62 -8.68 1.29
N GLY A 45 0.20 -9.93 1.08
CA GLY A 45 -0.39 -10.78 2.11
C GLY A 45 0.58 -11.16 3.24
N ALA A 46 1.90 -11.10 2.98
CA ALA A 46 2.93 -11.37 3.98
C ALA A 46 3.22 -10.15 4.88
N VAL A 47 2.72 -8.96 4.55
CA VAL A 47 2.93 -7.75 5.34
C VAL A 47 2.02 -7.77 6.56
N LYS A 48 2.63 -7.61 7.75
CA LYS A 48 1.90 -7.64 9.01
C LYS A 48 0.77 -6.60 9.03
N ASN A 49 -0.39 -7.01 9.52
CA ASN A 49 -1.57 -6.15 9.69
C ASN A 49 -2.17 -5.56 8.40
N LEU A 50 -1.88 -6.11 7.21
CA LEU A 50 -2.56 -5.66 5.99
C LEU A 50 -3.99 -6.21 5.86
N GLY A 51 -4.31 -7.37 6.43
CA GLY A 51 -5.66 -7.95 6.33
C GLY A 51 -5.99 -8.40 4.90
N THR A 52 -6.46 -9.64 4.72
CA THR A 52 -6.72 -10.21 3.38
C THR A 52 -7.69 -9.37 2.57
N ALA A 53 -8.79 -8.93 3.18
CA ALA A 53 -9.80 -8.10 2.53
C ALA A 53 -9.24 -6.75 2.02
N ALA A 54 -8.32 -6.11 2.77
CA ALA A 54 -7.77 -4.83 2.32
C ALA A 54 -6.75 -5.02 1.18
N VAL A 55 -6.05 -6.16 1.14
CA VAL A 55 -5.18 -6.50 0.01
C VAL A 55 -5.98 -6.78 -1.25
N GLU A 56 -7.06 -7.58 -1.16
CA GLU A 56 -7.95 -7.84 -2.30
C GLU A 56 -8.54 -6.54 -2.85
N GLN A 57 -8.98 -5.64 -1.97
CA GLN A 57 -9.50 -4.34 -2.36
C GLN A 57 -8.43 -3.44 -2.98
N LEU A 58 -7.20 -3.45 -2.47
CA LEU A 58 -6.08 -2.73 -3.07
C LEU A 58 -5.83 -3.20 -4.50
N LEU A 59 -5.82 -4.52 -4.72
CA LEU A 59 -5.61 -5.10 -6.03
C LEU A 59 -6.75 -4.77 -7.00
N ALA A 60 -8.00 -4.83 -6.53
CA ALA A 60 -9.16 -4.41 -7.31
C ALA A 60 -9.10 -2.92 -7.66
N GLU A 61 -8.75 -2.05 -6.69
CA GLU A 61 -8.60 -0.63 -6.96
C GLU A 61 -7.50 -0.36 -7.98
N ARG A 62 -6.39 -1.11 -7.94
CA ARG A 62 -5.28 -0.97 -8.90
C ARG A 62 -5.69 -1.20 -10.35
N GLU A 63 -6.79 -1.90 -10.62
CA GLU A 63 -7.35 -2.03 -11.98
C GLU A 63 -7.77 -0.68 -12.56
N ASN A 64 -8.13 0.29 -11.71
CA ASN A 64 -8.42 1.68 -12.10
C ASN A 64 -7.15 2.50 -12.44
N GLY A 65 -5.97 1.88 -12.39
CA GLY A 65 -4.67 2.49 -12.67
C GLY A 65 -3.71 2.48 -11.47
N PRO A 66 -2.40 2.66 -11.70
CA PRO A 66 -1.39 2.63 -10.66
C PRO A 66 -1.59 3.75 -9.63
N PHE A 67 -1.18 3.49 -8.40
CA PHE A 67 -1.13 4.52 -7.36
C PHE A 67 0.04 5.46 -7.63
N THR A 68 -0.24 6.76 -7.62
CA THR A 68 0.73 7.81 -8.00
C THR A 68 1.36 8.51 -6.80
N SER A 69 0.66 8.55 -5.67
CA SER A 69 1.11 9.22 -4.45
C SER A 69 0.49 8.61 -3.19
N LEU A 70 1.05 8.96 -2.03
CA LEU A 70 0.47 8.56 -0.75
C LEU A 70 -0.95 9.11 -0.55
N ALA A 71 -1.21 10.33 -1.04
CA ALA A 71 -2.53 10.95 -0.99
C ALA A 71 -3.54 10.21 -1.87
N ASP A 72 -3.14 9.87 -3.11
CA ASP A 72 -3.93 9.08 -4.05
C ASP A 72 -4.31 7.72 -3.44
N PHE A 73 -3.33 7.02 -2.86
CA PHE A 73 -3.57 5.78 -2.12
C PHE A 73 -4.59 5.95 -0.99
N CYS A 74 -4.40 6.95 -0.11
CA CYS A 74 -5.31 7.18 1.02
C CYS A 74 -6.73 7.53 0.58
N ASN A 75 -6.88 8.29 -0.51
CA ASN A 75 -8.17 8.69 -1.05
C ASN A 75 -8.92 7.50 -1.68
N ARG A 76 -8.23 6.66 -2.46
CA ARG A 76 -8.83 5.48 -3.11
C ARG A 76 -9.16 4.36 -2.12
N MET A 77 -8.27 4.13 -1.14
CA MET A 77 -8.44 3.11 -0.11
C MET A 77 -9.21 3.61 1.13
N ASN A 78 -9.92 4.73 1.03
CA ASN A 78 -10.51 5.40 2.19
C ASN A 78 -11.48 4.49 2.96
N GLY A 79 -11.40 4.54 4.30
CA GLY A 79 -12.20 3.70 5.22
C GLY A 79 -11.77 2.23 5.30
N ARG A 80 -10.84 1.78 4.44
CA ARG A 80 -10.33 0.41 4.38
C ARG A 80 -8.86 0.30 4.78
N CYS A 81 -8.12 1.40 4.65
CA CYS A 81 -6.77 1.52 5.21
C CYS A 81 -6.83 2.10 6.64
N ASN A 82 -6.24 1.39 7.61
CA ASN A 82 -6.06 1.88 8.96
C ASN A 82 -4.62 2.39 9.20
N LYS A 83 -4.43 3.23 10.23
CA LYS A 83 -3.11 3.81 10.56
C LYS A 83 -2.01 2.75 10.71
N ARG A 84 -2.32 1.64 11.38
CA ARG A 84 -1.34 0.57 11.64
C ARG A 84 -0.94 -0.18 10.37
N MET A 85 -1.88 -0.38 9.46
CA MET A 85 -1.66 -0.94 8.13
C MET A 85 -0.76 -0.01 7.34
N LEU A 86 -1.10 1.29 7.26
CA LEU A 86 -0.32 2.27 6.51
C LEU A 86 1.12 2.40 7.03
N GLU A 87 1.30 2.43 8.35
CA GLU A 87 2.60 2.45 9.00
C GLU A 87 3.44 1.23 8.62
N ASN A 88 2.84 0.04 8.67
CA ASN A 88 3.51 -1.21 8.29
C ASN A 88 3.85 -1.29 6.81
N MET A 89 2.98 -0.76 5.94
CA MET A 89 3.25 -0.68 4.51
C MET A 89 4.44 0.23 4.22
N ILE A 90 4.50 1.40 4.85
CA ILE A 90 5.61 2.34 4.68
C ILE A 90 6.92 1.73 5.23
N LYS A 91 6.90 1.16 6.43
CA LYS A 91 8.08 0.50 7.02
C LYS A 91 8.53 -0.73 6.24
N GLY A 92 7.58 -1.48 5.66
CA GLY A 92 7.83 -2.66 4.84
C GLY A 92 8.32 -2.35 3.43
N GLY A 93 8.32 -1.09 3.00
CA GLY A 93 8.74 -0.68 1.66
C GLY A 93 7.69 -0.81 0.57
N CYS A 94 6.43 -1.11 0.93
CA CYS A 94 5.32 -1.25 -0.01
C CYS A 94 5.10 0.01 -0.87
N MET A 95 5.50 1.17 -0.34
CA MET A 95 5.25 2.47 -0.93
C MET A 95 6.54 3.17 -1.36
N ASP A 96 7.63 2.42 -1.58
CA ASP A 96 8.91 3.00 -1.98
C ASP A 96 8.92 3.49 -3.43
N SER A 97 8.09 2.91 -4.30
CA SER A 97 7.86 3.41 -5.67
C SER A 97 7.15 4.76 -5.71
N LEU A 98 6.44 5.14 -4.64
CA LEU A 98 5.77 6.43 -4.56
C LEU A 98 6.77 7.55 -4.23
N PRO A 99 6.47 8.80 -4.64
CA PRO A 99 7.32 9.95 -4.33
C PRO A 99 7.60 10.13 -2.82
N GLY A 100 8.81 10.59 -2.50
CA GLY A 100 9.24 10.96 -1.15
C GLY A 100 9.87 9.82 -0.34
N HIS A 101 10.54 10.18 0.75
CA HIS A 101 11.22 9.22 1.63
C HIS A 101 10.26 8.59 2.64
N ARG A 102 10.59 7.37 3.12
CA ARG A 102 9.78 6.68 4.15
C ARG A 102 9.56 7.54 5.40
N ALA A 103 10.57 8.29 5.85
CA ALA A 103 10.45 9.19 6.99
C ALA A 103 9.41 10.31 6.75
N GLN A 104 9.40 10.90 5.55
CA GLN A 104 8.41 11.92 5.16
C GLN A 104 7.00 11.32 5.11
N LYS A 105 6.87 10.12 4.52
CA LYS A 105 5.60 9.38 4.44
C LYS A 105 5.05 9.05 5.83
N LEU A 106 5.90 8.61 6.75
CA LEU A 106 5.52 8.33 8.14
C LEU A 106 5.07 9.59 8.88
N ALA A 107 5.79 10.71 8.70
CA ALA A 107 5.42 11.98 9.33
C ALA A 107 4.10 12.55 8.79
N ALA A 108 3.81 12.34 7.51
CA ALA A 108 2.64 12.89 6.84
C ALA A 108 1.41 11.96 6.84
N MET A 109 1.57 10.68 7.19
CA MET A 109 0.53 9.65 7.14
C MET A 109 -0.76 10.06 7.86
N ASP A 110 -0.66 10.61 9.07
CA ASP A 110 -1.84 10.99 9.87
C ASP A 110 -2.65 12.09 9.18
N ASN A 111 -1.97 13.07 8.58
CA ASN A 111 -2.60 14.16 7.85
C ASN A 111 -3.32 13.66 6.59
N PHE A 112 -2.70 12.72 5.85
CA PHE A 112 -3.32 12.16 4.65
C PHE A 112 -4.55 11.31 4.97
N LEU A 113 -4.49 10.49 6.03
CA LEU A 113 -5.66 9.71 6.48
C LEU A 113 -6.80 10.62 6.92
N ALA A 114 -6.52 11.67 7.69
CA ALA A 114 -7.52 12.64 8.12
C ALA A 114 -8.15 13.38 6.93
N THR A 115 -7.33 13.76 5.95
CA THR A 115 -7.80 14.45 4.75
C THR A 115 -8.68 13.54 3.89
N ALA A 116 -8.27 12.29 3.67
CA ALA A 116 -9.06 11.31 2.92
C ALA A 116 -10.42 11.04 3.58
N ALA A 117 -10.45 10.91 4.91
CA ALA A 117 -11.68 10.75 5.66
C ALA A 117 -12.62 11.95 5.52
N ARG A 118 -12.07 13.18 5.56
CA ARG A 118 -12.84 14.42 5.36
C ARG A 118 -13.43 14.49 3.95
N LEU A 119 -12.62 14.25 2.91
CA LEU A 119 -13.05 14.30 1.52
C LEU A 119 -14.14 13.27 1.23
N TYR A 120 -14.04 12.08 1.81
CA TYR A 120 -15.07 11.06 1.68
C TYR A 120 -16.39 11.45 2.35
N LYS A 121 -16.32 12.04 3.56
CA LYS A 121 -17.51 12.57 4.23
C LYS A 121 -18.18 13.65 3.40
N GLN A 122 -17.40 14.56 2.80
CA GLN A 122 -17.91 15.59 1.90
C GLN A 122 -18.61 14.99 0.68
N LYS A 123 -17.96 14.03 -0.01
CA LYS A 123 -18.55 13.31 -1.16
C LYS A 123 -19.88 12.62 -0.82
N ILE A 124 -19.97 11.95 0.34
CA ILE A 124 -21.21 11.29 0.77
C ILE A 124 -22.29 12.30 1.15
N SER A 125 -21.90 13.39 1.83
CA SER A 125 -22.85 14.40 2.30
C SER A 125 -23.46 15.25 1.19
N GLY A 126 -22.98 15.12 -0.07
CA GLY A 126 -23.45 15.93 -1.19
C GLY A 126 -23.15 17.43 -1.05
N GLN A 127 -22.40 17.83 -0.02
CA GLN A 127 -22.08 19.20 0.28
C GLN A 127 -20.84 19.60 -0.53
N LEU A 128 -21.08 20.09 -1.74
CA LEU A 128 -20.09 20.86 -2.49
C LEU A 128 -19.74 22.09 -1.64
N ASP A 129 -18.45 22.30 -1.43
CA ASP A 129 -17.96 23.50 -0.76
C ASP A 129 -18.41 24.70 -1.60
N ILE A 130 -19.03 25.71 -0.96
CA ILE A 130 -19.58 26.89 -1.67
C ILE A 130 -18.49 27.64 -2.47
N PHE A 131 -17.21 27.36 -2.16
CA PHE A 131 -16.06 27.90 -2.84
C PHE A 131 -15.68 27.18 -4.15
N ASP A 132 -16.19 25.97 -4.43
CA ASP A 132 -15.97 25.26 -5.71
C ASP A 132 -16.93 25.73 -6.84
N ILE A 133 -17.96 26.52 -6.52
CA ILE A 133 -18.94 27.05 -7.49
C ILE A 133 -18.49 28.41 -8.07
N LEU A 134 -17.37 28.97 -7.59
CA LEU A 134 -16.80 30.24 -8.07
C LEU A 134 -15.59 30.00 -8.97
N VAL A 135 -15.83 29.47 -10.17
CA VAL A 135 -14.97 29.63 -11.36
C VAL A 135 -15.86 29.89 -12.57
#